data_AF-W1UQN1-F1
#
_entry.id   AF-W1UQN1-F1
#
_cell.length_a   1.000
_cell.length_b   1.000
_cell.length_c   1.000
_cell.angle_alpha   90.00
_cell.angle_beta   90.00
_cell.angle_gamma   90.00
#
_symmetry.space_group_name_H-M   'P 1'
#
loop_
_entity.id
_entity.type
_entity.pdbx_description
1 polymer ?
#
loop_
_entity_poly.entity_id
_entity_poly.type
_entity_poly.pdbx_seq_one_letter_code
_entity_poly.pdbx_strand_id
1 'polypeptide(L)'
;GLKTSAFTRLDNVNDGERGPQGVQGQRGPQGNVGPAGARGATGERGPAGAPGQNIVNQNGGQPIRYWAGTQAQYDAIASKDSNTIYDIFK
;
A
#
# COMPACT_ATOMS: atom_id res chain seq x y z
N GLY A 1 21.08 -105.55 -23.00
CA GLY A 1 19.88 -105.08 -23.71
C GLY A 1 19.48 -103.75 -23.12
N LEU A 2 19.60 -102.69 -23.91
CA LEU A 2 19.31 -101.29 -23.57
C LEU A 2 17.79 -101.07 -23.54
N LYS A 3 17.25 -100.41 -22.50
CA LYS A 3 15.99 -99.64 -22.61
C LYS A 3 16.19 -98.25 -22.03
N THR A 4 16.29 -97.30 -22.96
CA THR A 4 15.75 -95.93 -22.98
C THR A 4 15.16 -95.45 -21.64
N SER A 5 15.49 -94.25 -21.15
CA SER A 5 15.05 -93.02 -21.80
C SER A 5 15.96 -91.84 -21.47
N ALA A 6 16.26 -91.08 -22.51
CA ALA A 6 16.82 -89.75 -22.44
C ALA A 6 15.88 -88.82 -21.67
N PHE A 7 16.45 -88.06 -20.72
CA PHE A 7 16.07 -86.67 -20.53
C PHE A 7 17.34 -85.91 -20.12
N THR A 8 18.19 -85.66 -21.12
CA THR A 8 19.07 -84.50 -21.02
C THR A 8 18.20 -83.26 -21.14
N ARG A 9 18.48 -82.30 -20.27
CA ARG A 9 18.25 -80.85 -20.38
C ARG A 9 16.97 -80.25 -19.79
N LEU A 10 17.27 -79.16 -19.05
CA LEU A 10 16.41 -78.22 -18.32
C LEU A 10 15.84 -78.89 -17.06
N ASP A 11 16.27 -78.51 -15.87
CA ASP A 11 15.95 -77.18 -15.33
C ASP A 11 17.17 -76.45 -14.78
N ASN A 12 17.88 -75.76 -15.68
CA ASN A 12 18.77 -74.67 -15.31
C ASN A 12 17.91 -73.44 -14.96
N VAL A 13 17.10 -73.48 -13.90
CA VAL A 13 16.32 -72.30 -13.46
C VAL A 13 16.11 -72.30 -11.94
N ASN A 14 17.18 -72.47 -11.18
CA ASN A 14 17.32 -72.02 -9.79
C ASN A 14 18.80 -71.64 -9.73
N ASP A 15 19.23 -70.39 -9.84
CA ASP A 15 18.79 -69.25 -9.06
C ASP A 15 19.05 -67.99 -9.88
N GLY A 16 17.99 -67.32 -10.34
CA GLY A 16 18.15 -65.93 -10.74
C GLY A 16 18.31 -65.11 -9.48
N GLU A 17 19.55 -64.83 -9.04
CA GLU A 17 19.79 -63.88 -7.95
C GLU A 17 19.00 -62.61 -8.26
N ARG A 18 18.06 -62.26 -7.38
CA ARG A 18 17.30 -61.03 -7.50
C ARG A 18 18.31 -59.89 -7.57
N GLY A 19 18.28 -59.13 -8.66
CA GLY A 19 19.20 -58.01 -8.87
C GLY A 19 19.18 -57.02 -7.70
N PRO A 20 20.27 -56.25 -7.52
CA PRO A 20 20.38 -55.31 -6.41
C PRO A 20 19.22 -54.33 -6.44
N GLN A 21 18.73 -53.96 -5.25
CA GLN A 21 17.71 -52.93 -5.12
C GLN A 21 18.20 -51.64 -5.78
N GLY A 22 17.32 -51.00 -6.57
CA GLY A 22 17.65 -49.75 -7.24
C GLY A 22 18.05 -48.65 -6.25
N VAL A 23 18.93 -47.75 -6.69
CA VAL A 23 19.36 -46.60 -5.90
C VAL A 23 18.15 -45.70 -5.57
N GLN A 24 18.15 -45.15 -4.37
CA GLN A 24 17.13 -44.18 -3.97
C GLN A 24 17.17 -42.96 -4.90
N GLY A 25 15.98 -42.48 -5.29
CA GLY A 25 15.86 -41.29 -6.13
C GLY A 25 16.48 -40.04 -5.49
N GLN A 26 16.94 -39.11 -6.33
CA GLN A 26 17.48 -37.83 -5.87
C GLN A 26 16.40 -36.99 -5.18
N ARG A 27 16.84 -36.15 -4.24
CA ARG A 27 15.96 -35.15 -3.61
C ARG A 27 15.39 -34.22 -4.69
N GLY A 28 14.11 -33.89 -4.57
CA GLY A 28 13.46 -32.93 -5.45
C GLY A 28 14.06 -31.52 -5.37
N PRO A 29 13.79 -30.66 -6.35
CA PRO A 29 14.29 -29.29 -6.37
C PRO A 29 13.74 -28.47 -5.20
N GLN A 30 14.45 -27.40 -4.86
CA GLN A 30 13.94 -26.42 -3.90
C GLN A 30 12.69 -25.71 -4.45
N GLY A 31 11.74 -25.40 -3.57
CA GLY A 31 10.52 -24.69 -3.93
C GLY A 31 10.78 -23.25 -4.37
N ASN A 32 9.78 -22.67 -5.06
CA ASN A 32 9.85 -21.29 -5.54
C ASN A 32 9.87 -20.28 -4.40
N VAL A 33 10.44 -19.10 -4.66
CA VAL A 33 10.37 -17.94 -3.76
C VAL A 33 8.91 -17.50 -3.60
N GLY A 34 8.54 -17.10 -2.38
CA GLY A 34 7.21 -16.59 -2.08
C GLY A 34 6.88 -15.26 -2.76
N PRO A 35 5.60 -14.85 -2.79
CA PRO A 35 5.20 -13.58 -3.39
C PRO A 35 5.77 -12.39 -2.61
N ALA A 36 5.86 -11.23 -3.29
CA ALA A 36 6.17 -9.97 -2.64
C ALA A 36 5.10 -9.59 -1.60
N GLY A 37 5.51 -8.85 -0.56
CA GLY A 37 4.59 -8.36 0.48
C GLY A 37 3.59 -7.33 -0.05
N ALA A 38 2.50 -7.13 0.71
CA ALA A 38 1.51 -6.10 0.39
C ALA A 38 2.10 -4.68 0.45
N ARG A 39 1.52 -3.77 -0.33
CA ARG A 39 1.83 -2.34 -0.26
C ARG A 39 1.46 -1.79 1.12
N GLY A 40 2.30 -0.91 1.68
CA GLY A 40 2.00 -0.22 2.93
C GLY A 40 0.73 0.64 2.86
N ALA A 41 0.16 0.92 4.04
CA ALA A 41 -1.02 1.78 4.16
C ALA A 41 -0.74 3.21 3.67
N THR A 42 -1.79 3.88 3.19
CA THR A 42 -1.75 5.32 2.91
C THR A 42 -1.49 6.09 4.21
N GLY A 43 -0.66 7.14 4.15
CA GLY A 43 -0.38 8.00 5.29
C GLY A 43 -1.62 8.74 5.79
N GLU A 44 -1.57 9.19 7.05
CA GLU A 44 -2.64 9.97 7.65
C GLU A 44 -2.79 11.35 7.00
N ARG A 45 -4.00 11.92 7.08
CA ARG A 45 -4.23 13.31 6.70
C ARG A 45 -3.42 14.22 7.62
N GLY A 46 -2.80 15.26 7.06
CA GLY A 46 -2.14 16.30 7.85
C GLY A 46 -3.11 17.06 8.78
N PRO A 47 -2.58 17.81 9.77
CA PRO A 47 -3.41 18.60 10.68
C PRO A 47 -4.19 19.69 9.94
N ALA A 48 -5.28 20.17 10.56
CA ALA A 48 -5.98 21.35 10.07
C ALA A 48 -5.08 22.59 10.11
N GLY A 49 -5.33 23.55 9.20
CA GLY A 49 -4.63 24.84 9.21
C GLY A 49 -5.01 25.71 10.40
N ALA A 50 -4.17 26.71 10.71
CA ALA A 50 -4.47 27.69 11.75
C ALA A 50 -5.70 28.55 11.38
N PRO A 51 -6.49 29.03 12.35
CA PRO A 51 -7.54 30.01 12.10
C PRO A 51 -7.01 31.28 11.42
N GLY A 52 -7.86 31.95 10.62
CA GLY A 52 -7.52 33.25 10.03
C GLY A 52 -7.27 34.33 11.09
N GLN A 53 -6.45 35.33 10.76
CA GLN A 53 -6.08 36.38 11.70
C GLN A 53 -7.15 37.47 11.77
N ASN A 54 -7.57 37.83 12.99
CA ASN A 54 -8.45 38.97 13.21
C ASN A 54 -7.72 40.28 12.89
N ILE A 55 -8.39 41.23 12.23
CA ILE A 55 -7.91 42.61 12.15
C ILE A 55 -8.09 43.23 13.52
N VAL A 56 -7.01 43.73 14.12
CA VAL A 56 -7.03 44.37 15.45
C VAL A 56 -6.34 45.72 15.41
N ASN A 57 -6.78 46.66 16.24
CA ASN A 57 -6.11 47.96 16.36
C ASN A 57 -4.78 47.83 17.12
N GLN A 58 -3.79 48.66 16.76
CA GLN A 58 -2.47 48.64 17.41
C GLN A 58 -2.48 49.27 18.81
N ASN A 59 -3.50 50.06 19.12
CA ASN A 59 -3.63 50.79 20.39
C ASN A 59 -4.21 49.93 21.53
N GLY A 60 -4.59 48.68 21.28
CA GLY A 60 -5.15 47.82 22.33
C GLY A 60 -5.56 46.40 21.89
N GLY A 61 -5.30 45.99 20.65
CA GLY A 61 -5.66 44.67 20.16
C GLY A 61 -7.17 44.47 19.99
N GLN A 62 -7.96 45.55 19.98
CA GLN A 62 -9.41 45.43 19.84
C GLN A 62 -9.76 45.03 18.40
N PRO A 63 -10.72 44.10 18.19
CA PRO A 63 -11.15 43.71 16.85
C PRO A 63 -11.71 44.90 16.06
N ILE A 64 -11.28 45.04 14.81
CA ILE A 64 -11.81 46.03 13.86
C ILE A 64 -12.70 45.30 12.84
N ARG A 65 -13.82 45.91 12.49
CA ARG A 65 -14.67 45.41 11.39
C ARG A 65 -14.03 45.72 10.04
N TYR A 66 -14.37 44.92 9.03
CA TYR A 66 -13.96 45.15 7.65
C TYR A 66 -15.18 45.37 6.78
N TRP A 67 -15.17 46.45 6.00
CA TRP A 67 -16.16 46.75 4.98
C TRP A 67 -15.44 47.00 3.65
N ALA A 68 -15.99 46.48 2.55
CA ALA A 68 -15.48 46.75 1.21
C ALA A 68 -16.63 47.13 0.26
N GLY A 69 -16.42 48.13 -0.58
CA GLY A 69 -17.42 48.59 -1.54
C GLY A 69 -16.94 49.70 -2.46
N THR A 70 -17.82 50.18 -3.33
CA THR A 70 -17.54 51.30 -4.24
C THR A 70 -17.61 52.64 -3.52
N GLN A 71 -17.07 53.69 -4.14
CA GLN A 71 -17.17 55.05 -3.62
C GLN A 71 -18.62 55.48 -3.38
N ALA A 72 -19.53 55.22 -4.33
CA ALA A 72 -20.95 55.55 -4.18
C ALA A 72 -21.61 54.83 -3.00
N GLN A 73 -21.23 53.56 -2.76
CA GLN A 73 -21.72 52.81 -1.60
C GLN A 73 -21.16 53.36 -0.30
N TYR A 74 -19.87 53.72 -0.27
CA TYR A 74 -19.25 54.34 0.89
C TYR A 74 -19.95 55.65 1.24
N ASP A 75 -20.15 56.53 0.26
CA ASP A 75 -20.79 57.84 0.44
C ASP A 75 -22.23 57.72 0.96
N ALA A 76 -22.96 56.67 0.56
CA ALA A 76 -24.33 56.39 1.01
C ALA A 76 -24.44 55.92 2.48
N ILE A 77 -23.33 55.55 3.13
CA ILE A 77 -23.36 55.13 4.55
C ILE A 77 -23.62 56.35 5.43
N ALA A 78 -24.80 56.40 6.06
CA ALA A 78 -25.27 57.54 6.84
C ALA A 78 -24.40 57.89 8.06
N SER A 79 -23.78 56.89 8.71
CA SER A 79 -22.87 57.10 9.83
C SER A 79 -21.67 56.16 9.71
N LYS A 80 -20.46 56.73 9.76
CA LYS A 80 -19.22 55.97 9.65
C LYS A 80 -18.79 55.50 11.03
N ASP A 81 -18.50 54.21 11.14
CA ASP A 81 -18.01 53.60 12.37
C ASP A 81 -16.48 53.71 12.42
N SER A 82 -15.95 54.38 13.44
CA SER A 82 -14.49 54.52 13.64
C SER A 82 -13.79 53.19 13.93
N ASN A 83 -14.53 52.14 14.29
CA ASN A 83 -14.01 50.78 14.47
C ASN A 83 -14.22 49.88 13.24
N THR A 84 -14.28 50.48 12.04
CA THR A 84 -14.36 49.77 10.76
C THR A 84 -13.29 50.26 9.80
N ILE A 85 -12.55 49.33 9.19
CA ILE A 85 -11.73 49.61 8.01
C ILE A 85 -12.64 49.58 6.78
N TYR A 86 -12.71 50.71 6.08
CA TYR A 86 -13.43 50.82 4.81
C TYR A 86 -12.44 50.73 3.64
N ASP A 87 -12.46 49.62 2.92
CA ASP A 87 -11.73 49.43 1.67
C ASP A 87 -12.60 49.86 0.49
N ILE A 88 -12.25 50.99 -0.14
CA ILE A 88 -13.05 51.60 -1.20
C ILE A 88 -12.35 51.35 -2.54
N PHE A 89 -12.95 50.51 -3.37
CA PHE A 89 -12.42 50.22 -4.71
C PHE A 89 -13.07 51.10 -5.79
N LYS A 90 -12.29 51.35 -6.85
CA LYS A 90 -12.69 52.16 -8.01
C LYS A 90 -13.49 51.35 -9.02
#